data_AF-A0A0C3BT64-F1
#
_entry.id   AF-A0A0C3BT64-F1
#
_cell.length_a   1.000
_cell.length_b   1.000
_cell.length_c   1.000
_cell.angle_alpha   90.00
_cell.angle_beta   90.00
_cell.angle_gamma   90.00
#
_symmetry.space_group_name_H-M   'P 1'
#
loop_
_entity.id
_entity.type
_entity.pdbx_description
1 polymer ?
#
loop_
_entity_poly.entity_id
_entity_poly.type
_entity_poly.pdbx_seq_one_letter_code
_entity_poly.pdbx_strand_id
1 'polypeptide(L)'
;RNPRNERQFRAGTQAISNFLEQCTPSMAHLHPHLVNFGCSNEEYLLAVASWRPEDVRKFLTEALKDRETGETLVNSMDMLVLQSHFLSYY
;
A
#
# COMPACT_ATOMS: atom_id res chain seq x y z
N ARG A 1 -2.32 26.23 9.32
CA ARG A 1 -2.06 24.78 9.13
C ARG A 1 -1.70 24.19 10.48
N ASN A 2 -2.29 23.07 10.90
CA ASN A 2 -2.13 22.50 12.24
C ASN A 2 -0.92 21.54 12.27
N PRO A 3 0.18 21.85 12.99
CA PRO A 3 1.45 21.11 12.92
C PRO A 3 1.37 19.67 13.47
N ARG A 4 0.31 19.33 14.22
CA ARG A 4 0.05 17.97 14.70
C ARG A 4 -0.33 17.01 13.57
N ASN A 5 -1.13 17.46 12.61
CA ASN A 5 -1.56 16.65 11.48
C ASN A 5 -0.39 16.31 10.55
N GLU A 6 0.57 17.22 10.37
CA GLU A 6 1.75 17.00 9.53
C GLU A 6 2.69 15.94 10.12
N ARG A 7 2.84 15.91 11.45
CA ARG A 7 3.65 14.88 12.13
C ARG A 7 2.99 13.51 12.07
N GLN A 8 1.68 13.45 12.28
CA GLN A 8 0.91 12.21 12.23
C GLN A 8 0.83 11.65 10.80
N PHE A 9 0.72 12.51 9.80
CA PHE A 9 0.82 12.15 8.38
C PHE A 9 2.21 11.60 8.03
N ARG A 10 3.30 12.28 8.43
CA ARG A 10 4.67 11.79 8.19
C ARG A 10 4.93 10.42 8.85
N ALA A 11 4.52 10.26 10.11
CA ALA A 11 4.65 8.99 10.81
C ALA A 11 3.82 7.88 10.14
N GLY A 12 2.59 8.19 9.70
CA GLY A 12 1.75 7.25 8.96
C GLY A 12 2.39 6.81 7.64
N THR A 13 2.93 7.75 6.86
CA THR A 13 3.60 7.42 5.60
C THR A 13 4.87 6.60 5.79
N GLN A 14 5.55 6.71 6.95
CA GLN A 14 6.72 5.90 7.25
C GLN A 14 6.35 4.43 7.43
N ALA A 15 5.21 4.12 8.06
CA ALA A 15 4.73 2.74 8.20
C ALA A 15 4.51 2.08 6.83
N ILE A 16 3.97 2.83 5.86
CA ILE A 16 3.79 2.35 4.47
C ILE A 16 5.14 2.05 3.82
N SER A 17 6.15 2.91 4.00
CA SER A 17 7.50 2.69 3.45
C SER A 17 8.11 1.42 4.03
N ASN A 18 8.07 1.28 5.35
CA ASN A 18 8.62 0.13 6.06
C ASN A 18 7.93 -1.19 5.66
N PHE A 19 6.62 -1.16 5.45
CA PHE A 19 5.86 -2.31 4.94
C PHE A 19 6.35 -2.72 3.55
N LEU A 20 6.42 -1.78 2.62
CA LEU A 20 6.85 -2.07 1.24
C LEU A 20 8.32 -2.49 1.15
N GLU A 21 9.19 -1.97 2.02
CA GLU A 21 10.60 -2.37 2.10
C GLU A 21 10.79 -3.82 2.57
N GLN A 22 9.85 -4.36 3.34
CA GLN A 22 9.88 -5.75 3.84
C GLN A 22 9.38 -6.78 2.82
N CYS A 23 8.76 -6.35 1.73
CA CYS A 23 8.49 -7.22 0.60
C CYS A 23 9.79 -7.81 0.03
N THR A 24 9.72 -9.04 -0.51
CA THR A 24 10.82 -9.66 -1.24
C THR A 24 10.35 -10.01 -2.66
N PRO A 25 10.76 -9.24 -3.70
CA PRO A 25 11.64 -8.08 -3.66
C PRO A 25 10.98 -6.84 -3.02
N SER A 26 11.78 -5.84 -2.63
CA SER A 26 11.28 -4.58 -2.05
C SER A 26 10.36 -3.86 -3.03
N MET A 27 9.21 -3.42 -2.51
CA MET A 27 8.18 -2.71 -3.27
C MET A 27 8.13 -1.21 -2.93
N ALA A 28 9.18 -0.67 -2.33
CA ALA A 28 9.23 0.71 -1.81
C ALA A 28 8.88 1.79 -2.87
N HIS A 29 9.16 1.51 -4.15
CA HIS A 29 8.82 2.39 -5.26
C HIS A 29 7.30 2.64 -5.42
N LEU A 30 6.45 1.79 -4.85
CA LEU A 30 4.98 1.92 -4.88
C LEU A 30 4.43 2.85 -3.78
N HIS A 31 5.29 3.32 -2.88
CA HIS A 31 4.90 4.17 -1.75
C HIS A 31 4.05 5.39 -2.15
N PRO A 32 4.42 6.18 -3.17
CA PRO A 32 3.62 7.34 -3.56
C PRO A 32 2.22 6.96 -4.05
N HIS A 33 2.08 5.80 -4.70
CA HIS A 33 0.80 5.34 -5.25
C HIS A 33 -0.18 4.94 -4.14
N LEU A 34 0.28 4.18 -3.14
CA LEU A 34 -0.55 3.82 -1.99
C LEU A 34 -0.98 5.05 -1.18
N VAL A 35 -0.05 5.98 -0.92
CA VAL A 35 -0.36 7.21 -0.19
C VAL A 35 -1.34 8.10 -0.96
N ASN A 36 -1.15 8.25 -2.28
CA ASN A 36 -2.05 9.04 -3.14
C ASN A 36 -3.43 8.39 -3.33
N PHE A 37 -3.53 7.07 -3.21
CA PHE A 37 -4.81 6.36 -3.17
C PHE A 37 -5.55 6.59 -1.85
N GLY A 38 -4.82 6.76 -0.74
CA GLY A 38 -5.36 7.04 0.59
C GLY A 38 -4.83 6.12 1.68
N CYS A 39 -4.10 5.06 1.33
CA CYS A 39 -3.39 4.18 2.27
C CYS A 39 -2.15 4.90 2.81
N SER A 40 -2.38 5.78 3.78
CA SER A 40 -1.44 6.82 4.23
C SER A 40 -0.96 6.63 5.68
N ASN A 41 -1.41 5.56 6.33
CA ASN A 41 -1.04 5.21 7.70
C ASN A 41 -1.14 3.70 7.95
N GLU A 42 -0.65 3.27 9.11
CA GLU A 42 -0.65 1.87 9.53
C GLU A 42 -2.06 1.31 9.77
N GLU A 43 -3.02 2.11 10.21
CA GLU A 43 -4.41 1.67 10.43
C GLU A 43 -5.03 1.13 9.13
N TYR A 44 -4.73 1.77 7.99
CA TYR A 44 -5.15 1.27 6.68
C TYR A 44 -4.44 -0.03 6.30
N LEU A 45 -3.15 -0.19 6.60
CA LEU A 45 -2.45 -1.46 6.36
C LEU A 45 -3.08 -2.61 7.15
N LEU A 46 -3.35 -2.39 8.44
CA LEU A 46 -3.99 -3.36 9.32
C LEU A 46 -5.41 -3.69 8.84
N ALA A 47 -6.18 -2.69 8.41
CA ALA A 47 -7.50 -2.91 7.85
C ALA A 47 -7.44 -3.81 6.61
N VAL A 48 -6.55 -3.51 5.65
CA VAL A 48 -6.36 -4.31 4.44
C VAL A 48 -5.90 -5.74 4.78
N ALA A 49 -4.99 -5.90 5.75
CA ALA A 49 -4.50 -7.21 6.18
C ALA A 49 -5.62 -8.12 6.73
N SER A 50 -6.68 -7.54 7.31
CA SER A 50 -7.85 -8.29 7.80
C SER A 50 -8.87 -8.69 6.72
N TRP A 51 -8.70 -8.23 5.49
CA TRP A 51 -9.65 -8.50 4.41
C TRP A 51 -9.49 -9.90 3.84
N ARG A 52 -10.49 -10.31 3.05
CA ARG A 52 -10.40 -11.55 2.29
C ARG A 52 -9.38 -11.40 1.16
N PRO A 53 -8.71 -12.48 0.74
CA PRO A 53 -7.72 -12.44 -0.33
C PRO A 53 -8.23 -11.75 -1.61
N GLU A 54 -9.46 -12.02 -2.02
CA GLU A 54 -10.08 -11.42 -3.19
C GLU A 54 -10.26 -9.90 -3.07
N ASP A 55 -10.50 -9.39 -1.86
CA ASP A 55 -10.70 -7.97 -1.61
C ASP A 55 -9.37 -7.22 -1.51
N VAL A 56 -8.34 -7.85 -0.93
CA VAL A 56 -6.95 -7.35 -1.01
C VAL A 56 -6.52 -7.20 -2.47
N ARG A 57 -6.83 -8.20 -3.31
CA ARG A 57 -6.48 -8.15 -4.73
C ARG A 57 -7.21 -7.04 -5.49
N LYS A 58 -8.50 -6.82 -5.22
CA LYS A 58 -9.25 -5.69 -5.79
C LYS A 58 -8.62 -4.36 -5.37
N PHE A 59 -8.31 -4.20 -4.08
CA PHE A 59 -7.67 -3.00 -3.57
C PHE A 59 -6.34 -2.71 -4.26
N LEU A 60 -5.44 -3.70 -4.35
CA LEU A 60 -4.16 -3.54 -5.02
C LEU A 60 -4.34 -3.16 -6.49
N THR A 61 -5.34 -3.71 -7.16
CA THR A 61 -5.65 -3.41 -8.56
C THR A 61 -6.07 -1.95 -8.75
N GLU A 62 -6.88 -1.41 -7.83
CA GLU A 62 -7.31 -0.01 -7.88
C GLU A 62 -6.22 0.96 -7.40
N ALA A 63 -5.48 0.60 -6.34
CA ALA A 63 -4.47 1.45 -5.74
C ALA A 63 -3.21 1.60 -6.60
N LEU A 64 -2.90 0.59 -7.42
CA LEU A 64 -1.72 0.55 -8.29
C LEU A 64 -2.09 0.74 -9.77
N LYS A 65 -3.26 1.32 -10.03
CA LYS A 65 -3.64 1.74 -11.37
C LYS A 65 -3.06 3.11 -11.67
N ASP A 66 -2.40 3.23 -12.81
CA ASP A 66 -2.01 4.51 -13.35
C ASP A 66 -3.26 5.33 -13.69
N ARG A 67 -3.33 6.58 -13.21
CA ARG A 67 -4.53 7.42 -13.39
C ARG A 67 -4.64 8.02 -14.79
N GLU A 68 -3.54 8.09 -15.54
CA GLU A 68 -3.49 8.67 -16.87
C GLU A 68 -3.72 7.60 -17.93
N THR A 69 -3.05 6.46 -17.82
CA THR A 69 -3.12 5.36 -18.80
C THR A 69 -4.19 4.33 -18.45
N GLY A 70 -4.55 4.21 -17.16
CA GLY A 70 -5.42 3.16 -16.67
C GLY A 70 -4.77 1.78 -16.58
N GLU A 71 -3.47 1.67 -16.86
CA GLU A 71 -2.71 0.42 -16.77
C GLU A 71 -2.29 0.12 -15.33
N THR A 72 -2.13 -1.17 -15.01
CA THR A 72 -1.59 -1.57 -13.71
C THR A 72 -0.08 -1.33 -13.70
N LEU A 73 0.41 -0.63 -12.69
CA LEU A 73 1.83 -0.26 -12.53
C LEU A 73 2.76 -1.43 -12.21
N VAL A 74 2.18 -2.58 -11.89
CA VAL A 74 2.87 -3.77 -11.41
C VAL A 74 2.47 -4.99 -12.22
N ASN A 75 3.37 -5.95 -12.32
CA ASN A 75 3.09 -7.20 -13.01
C ASN A 75 2.37 -8.21 -12.08
N SER A 76 2.01 -9.38 -12.62
CA SER A 76 1.30 -10.42 -11.87
C SER A 76 2.08 -10.97 -10.66
N MET A 77 3.41 -11.05 -10.74
CA MET A 77 4.24 -11.53 -9.62
C MET A 77 4.27 -10.51 -8.49
N ASP A 78 4.45 -9.24 -8.81
CA ASP A 78 4.43 -8.15 -7.82
C ASP A 78 3.08 -8.10 -7.08
N MET A 79 1.97 -8.30 -7.80
CA MET A 79 0.64 -8.42 -7.20
C MET A 79 0.54 -9.57 -6.20
N LEU A 80 1.11 -10.73 -6.52
CA LEU A 80 1.13 -11.88 -5.63
C LEU A 80 2.02 -11.64 -4.40
N VAL A 81 3.17 -10.99 -4.58
CA VAL A 81 4.07 -10.62 -3.47
C VAL A 81 3.35 -9.67 -2.51
N LEU A 82 2.73 -8.62 -3.03
CA LEU A 82 1.98 -7.65 -2.23
C LEU A 82 0.80 -8.27 -1.52
N GLN A 83 -0.01 -9.07 -2.23
CA GLN A 83 -1.16 -9.74 -1.64
C GLN A 83 -0.75 -10.69 -0.51
N SER A 84 0.30 -11.49 -0.73
CA SER A 84 0.86 -12.38 0.29
C SER A 84 1.39 -11.60 1.49
N HIS A 85 2.08 -10.49 1.25
CA HIS A 85 2.62 -9.65 2.30
C HIS A 85 1.52 -9.01 3.16
N PHE A 86 0.46 -8.48 2.55
CA PHE A 86 -0.71 -7.97 3.27
C PHE A 86 -1.38 -9.03 4.13
N LEU A 87 -1.62 -10.23 3.57
CA LEU A 87 -2.29 -11.32 4.27
C LEU A 87 -1.44 -11.95 5.38
N SER A 88 -0.14 -11.63 5.44
CA SER A 88 0.78 -12.11 6.48
C SER A 88 1.23 -10.99 7.43
N TYR A 89 0.71 -9.77 7.29
CA TYR A 89 1.13 -8.61 8.07
C TYR A 89 0.60 -8.62 9.51
N TYR A 90 -0.45 -9.41 9.78
CA TYR A 90 -1.09 -9.59 11.08
C TYR A 90 -1.48 -11.06 11.27
#